data_AF-A0A1X9NBQ5-F1
#
_entry.id   AF-A0A1X9NBQ5-F1
#
_cell.length_a   1.000
_cell.length_b   1.000
_cell.length_c   1.000
_cell.angle_alpha   90.00
_cell.angle_beta   90.00
_cell.angle_gamma   90.00
#
_symmetry.space_group_name_H-M   'P 1'
#
loop_
_entity.id
_entity.type
_entity.pdbx_description
1 polymer ?
#
loop_
_entity_poly.entity_id
_entity_poly.type
_entity_poly.pdbx_seq_one_letter_code
_entity_poly.pdbx_strand_id
1 'polypeptide(L)'
;MTKNMSQRQSLNQYSALLAISFYGVFFGLCCLLIDRMAHGTTTIALHTKYAIELAEGTKNLPHGAYFYSLWFFKSISGLSWQASTTVLISFLATLNAIVVHYIFSKLLPNFSTIKILAMTFVAMTVAAIYIPFFHESVFFGQGSPNVWHNSTVIAVKAISVLIFYMLIEFLEKEDQNLSWKPAVTIAALMTLSVLVKPTLMIVLLPAIALHLVVMHRKNFTLYWKATLIVLIPILLMLYQFSSLNTDVGSKGARVQKIELLTVWRMFTPNVAISILITLAFPLAILVFRFRNVVQDRFLSVAWFAMLAGMLQFSLLAEYKLNGDIITSANWIGGYLIGLTLVFVFSIAEFARWLEQAETASQSRVIDIKIWITSILLALHTYSGFYYIYDLLIDRKTDVIWQ
;
A
#
# COMPACT_ATOMS: atom_id res chain seq x y z
N MET A 1 -24.25 -30.73 24.25
CA MET A 1 -22.93 -30.10 23.96
C MET A 1 -22.35 -30.52 22.61
N THR A 2 -22.47 -31.77 22.17
CA THR A 2 -21.94 -32.29 20.88
C THR A 2 -22.55 -31.65 19.62
N LYS A 3 -23.86 -31.36 19.61
CA LYS A 3 -24.55 -30.73 18.46
C LYS A 3 -24.08 -29.29 18.18
N ASN A 4 -23.77 -28.52 19.23
CA ASN A 4 -23.23 -27.16 19.11
C ASN A 4 -21.77 -27.14 18.65
N MET A 5 -21.00 -28.20 18.93
CA MET A 5 -19.63 -28.32 18.44
C MET A 5 -19.57 -28.71 16.96
N SER A 6 -20.39 -29.65 16.50
CA SER A 6 -20.41 -30.03 15.08
C SER A 6 -20.94 -28.88 14.20
N GLN A 7 -21.92 -28.12 14.69
CA GLN A 7 -22.44 -26.95 13.99
C GLN A 7 -21.42 -25.80 13.91
N ARG A 8 -20.61 -25.58 14.96
CA ARG A 8 -19.51 -24.60 14.92
C ARG A 8 -18.38 -25.06 13.98
N GLN A 9 -18.04 -26.34 13.98
CA GLN A 9 -17.02 -26.89 13.08
C GLN A 9 -17.45 -26.80 11.61
N SER A 10 -18.71 -27.09 11.28
CA SER A 10 -19.20 -26.95 9.91
C SER A 10 -19.23 -25.49 9.46
N LEU A 11 -19.71 -24.56 10.28
CA LEU A 11 -19.68 -23.11 9.98
C LEU A 11 -18.25 -22.58 9.72
N ASN A 12 -17.27 -23.08 10.47
CA ASN A 12 -15.86 -22.74 10.26
C ASN A 12 -15.31 -23.31 8.94
N GLN A 13 -15.70 -24.54 8.57
CA GLN A 13 -15.31 -25.16 7.30
C GLN A 13 -15.89 -24.41 6.09
N TYR A 14 -17.18 -24.03 6.13
CA TYR A 14 -17.79 -23.24 5.05
C TYR A 14 -17.12 -21.87 4.88
N SER A 15 -16.81 -21.18 5.99
CA SER A 15 -16.11 -19.91 5.95
C SER A 15 -14.70 -20.03 5.34
N ALA A 16 -13.98 -21.09 5.69
CA ALA A 16 -12.66 -21.37 5.12
C ALA A 16 -12.72 -21.67 3.62
N LEU A 17 -13.66 -22.53 3.19
CA LEU A 17 -13.86 -22.85 1.77
C LEU A 17 -14.24 -21.63 0.94
N LEU A 18 -15.11 -20.76 1.47
CA LEU A 18 -15.50 -19.51 0.82
C LEU A 18 -14.28 -18.59 0.63
N ALA A 19 -13.47 -18.40 1.68
CA ALA A 19 -12.27 -17.59 1.61
C ALA A 19 -11.26 -18.15 0.60
N ILE A 20 -11.01 -19.46 0.63
CA ILE A 20 -10.13 -20.14 -0.33
C ILE A 20 -10.63 -19.94 -1.76
N SER A 21 -11.93 -20.10 -2.00
CA SER A 21 -12.54 -19.91 -3.32
C SER A 21 -12.38 -18.46 -3.80
N PHE A 22 -12.62 -17.49 -2.92
CA PHE A 22 -12.41 -16.07 -3.22
C PHE A 22 -10.96 -15.78 -3.63
N TYR A 23 -9.97 -16.26 -2.87
CA TYR A 23 -8.56 -16.03 -3.20
C TYR A 23 -8.11 -16.75 -4.47
N GLY A 24 -8.66 -17.94 -4.75
CA GLY A 24 -8.41 -18.65 -6.01
C GLY A 24 -8.90 -17.86 -7.22
N VAL A 25 -10.12 -17.33 -7.16
CA VAL A 25 -10.68 -16.46 -8.22
C VAL A 25 -9.88 -15.17 -8.33
N PHE A 26 -9.59 -14.51 -7.20
CA PHE A 26 -8.82 -13.27 -7.17
C PHE A 26 -7.41 -13.43 -7.76
N PHE A 27 -6.73 -14.53 -7.43
CA PHE A 27 -5.43 -14.88 -8.02
C PHE A 27 -5.54 -15.08 -9.53
N GLY A 28 -6.56 -15.80 -10.01
CA GLY A 28 -6.80 -15.99 -11.45
C GLY A 28 -7.02 -14.66 -12.19
N LEU A 29 -7.82 -13.76 -11.62
CA LEU A 29 -8.02 -12.41 -12.16
C LEU A 29 -6.73 -11.58 -12.17
N CYS A 30 -5.93 -11.66 -11.12
CA CYS A 30 -4.61 -11.04 -11.08
C CYS A 30 -3.71 -11.60 -12.18
N CYS A 31 -3.67 -12.92 -12.38
CA CYS A 31 -2.88 -13.53 -13.45
C CYS A 31 -3.27 -12.98 -14.81
N LEU A 32 -4.57 -12.88 -15.13
CA LEU A 32 -5.03 -12.31 -16.41
C LEU A 32 -4.58 -10.86 -16.59
N LEU A 33 -4.73 -10.04 -15.55
CA LEU A 33 -4.34 -8.63 -15.58
C LEU A 33 -2.81 -8.46 -15.72
N ILE A 34 -2.04 -9.15 -14.88
CA ILE A 34 -0.58 -9.04 -14.86
C ILE A 34 0.04 -9.61 -16.13
N ASP A 35 -0.49 -10.72 -16.66
CA ASP A 35 0.04 -11.34 -17.88
C ASP A 35 0.00 -10.39 -19.07
N ARG A 36 -1.10 -9.64 -19.20
CA ARG A 36 -1.23 -8.60 -20.23
C ARG A 36 -0.14 -7.54 -20.07
N MET A 37 0.08 -7.07 -18.85
CA MET A 37 1.09 -6.05 -18.56
C MET A 37 2.53 -6.55 -18.67
N ALA A 38 2.77 -7.85 -18.43
CA ALA A 38 4.09 -8.47 -18.55
C ALA A 38 4.58 -8.57 -20.00
N HIS A 39 3.66 -8.53 -20.96
CA HIS A 39 3.95 -8.56 -22.41
C HIS A 39 3.88 -7.17 -23.07
N GLY A 40 3.40 -6.13 -22.37
CA GLY A 40 3.32 -4.76 -22.86
C GLY A 40 4.58 -3.92 -22.58
N THR A 41 4.46 -2.60 -22.68
CA THR A 41 5.51 -1.60 -22.38
C THR A 41 5.50 -1.13 -20.92
N THR A 42 4.84 -1.87 -20.04
CA THR A 42 4.57 -1.45 -18.66
C THR A 42 5.81 -1.48 -17.77
N THR A 43 5.73 -0.84 -16.60
CA THR A 43 6.77 -0.98 -15.56
C THR A 43 6.96 -2.43 -15.11
N ILE A 44 5.96 -3.31 -15.26
CA ILE A 44 6.12 -4.74 -15.00
C ILE A 44 7.07 -5.36 -16.02
N ALA A 45 6.86 -5.12 -17.31
CA ALA A 45 7.75 -5.62 -18.36
C ALA A 45 9.18 -5.08 -18.20
N LEU A 46 9.31 -3.79 -17.85
CA LEU A 46 10.60 -3.17 -17.53
C LEU A 46 11.28 -3.85 -16.33
N HIS A 47 10.55 -4.15 -15.26
CA HIS A 47 11.09 -4.85 -14.11
C HIS A 47 11.43 -6.32 -14.39
N THR A 48 10.72 -6.98 -15.29
CA THR A 48 11.11 -8.30 -15.81
C THR A 48 12.47 -8.21 -16.50
N LYS A 49 12.66 -7.19 -17.36
CA LYS A 49 13.95 -6.93 -18.01
C LYS A 49 15.06 -6.70 -16.98
N TYR A 50 14.80 -5.93 -15.93
CA TYR A 50 15.78 -5.70 -14.88
C TYR A 50 16.16 -6.98 -14.12
N ALA A 51 15.23 -7.91 -13.93
CA ALA A 51 15.54 -9.22 -13.33
C ALA A 51 16.40 -10.10 -14.26
N ILE A 52 16.20 -10.00 -15.58
CA ILE A 52 17.05 -10.66 -16.58
C ILE A 52 18.48 -10.08 -16.52
N GLU A 53 18.61 -8.75 -16.60
CA GLU A 53 19.90 -8.03 -16.52
C GLU A 53 20.63 -8.35 -15.20
N LEU A 54 19.90 -8.47 -14.08
CA LEU A 54 20.45 -8.89 -12.80
C LEU A 54 20.98 -10.33 -12.84
N ALA A 55 20.21 -11.26 -13.42
CA ALA A 55 20.59 -12.68 -13.52
C ALA A 55 21.81 -12.90 -14.43
N GLU A 56 21.99 -12.04 -15.44
CA GLU A 56 23.16 -12.02 -16.32
C GLU A 56 24.37 -11.30 -15.70
N GLY A 57 24.21 -10.67 -14.54
CA GLY A 57 25.27 -9.88 -13.88
C GLY A 57 25.56 -8.54 -14.57
N THR A 58 24.68 -8.08 -15.47
CA THR A 58 24.84 -6.82 -16.22
C THR A 58 24.26 -5.62 -15.48
N LYS A 59 23.53 -5.84 -14.39
CA LYS A 59 22.92 -4.79 -13.57
C LYS A 59 22.99 -5.08 -12.09
N ASN A 60 23.40 -4.08 -11.31
CA ASN A 60 23.31 -4.09 -9.86
C ASN A 60 22.14 -3.23 -9.40
N LEU A 61 21.29 -3.79 -8.53
CA LEU A 61 20.11 -3.12 -7.99
C LEU A 61 20.26 -3.00 -6.46
N PRO A 62 20.28 -1.78 -5.88
CA PRO A 62 20.56 -1.58 -4.46
C PRO A 62 19.48 -2.15 -3.52
N HIS A 63 18.24 -2.26 -4.01
CA HIS A 63 17.12 -2.95 -3.34
C HIS A 63 16.62 -4.10 -4.23
N GLY A 64 17.45 -5.16 -4.32
CA GLY A 64 17.27 -6.25 -5.27
C GLY A 64 16.29 -7.34 -4.87
N ALA A 65 15.70 -7.35 -3.67
CA ALA A 65 15.06 -8.56 -3.15
C ALA A 65 13.89 -9.06 -4.01
N TYR A 66 13.08 -8.16 -4.57
CA TYR A 66 12.03 -8.55 -5.52
C TYR A 66 12.63 -9.23 -6.77
N PHE A 67 13.67 -8.65 -7.35
CA PHE A 67 14.31 -9.16 -8.57
C PHE A 67 15.03 -10.50 -8.34
N TYR A 68 15.74 -10.64 -7.20
CA TYR A 68 16.31 -11.92 -6.78
C TYR A 68 15.22 -12.98 -6.52
N SER A 69 14.09 -12.59 -5.94
CA SER A 69 12.95 -13.50 -5.73
C SER A 69 12.38 -13.99 -7.06
N LEU A 70 12.26 -13.08 -8.05
CA LEU A 70 11.81 -13.42 -9.39
C LEU A 70 12.81 -14.37 -10.10
N TRP A 71 14.10 -14.06 -10.04
CA TRP A 71 15.14 -14.93 -10.59
C TRP A 71 15.14 -16.31 -9.94
N PHE A 72 15.10 -16.39 -8.61
CA PHE A 72 15.01 -17.65 -7.89
C PHE A 72 13.77 -18.46 -8.30
N PHE A 73 12.60 -17.82 -8.32
CA PHE A 73 11.35 -18.47 -8.73
C PHE A 73 11.40 -18.97 -10.18
N LYS A 74 11.97 -18.16 -11.10
CA LYS A 74 12.20 -18.53 -12.49
C LYS A 74 13.12 -19.74 -12.64
N SER A 75 14.16 -19.82 -11.80
CA SER A 75 15.14 -20.91 -11.81
C SER A 75 14.54 -22.24 -11.35
N ILE A 76 13.67 -22.23 -10.35
CA ILE A 76 13.04 -23.46 -9.82
C ILE A 76 11.79 -23.90 -10.58
N SER A 77 11.05 -22.97 -11.19
CA SER A 77 9.76 -23.27 -11.85
C SER A 77 9.89 -23.71 -13.30
N GLY A 78 11.00 -23.38 -13.97
CA GLY A 78 11.19 -23.66 -15.41
C GLY A 78 10.32 -22.83 -16.36
N LEU A 79 9.42 -21.99 -15.85
CA LEU A 79 8.52 -21.11 -16.63
C LEU A 79 9.30 -20.07 -17.44
N SER A 80 8.68 -19.37 -18.41
CA SER A 80 9.31 -18.18 -19.02
C SER A 80 9.45 -17.04 -18.02
N TRP A 81 10.30 -16.04 -18.29
CA TRP A 81 10.43 -14.85 -17.43
C TRP A 81 9.11 -14.10 -17.24
N GLN A 82 8.31 -14.00 -18.29
CA GLN A 82 6.99 -13.37 -18.28
C GLN A 82 6.02 -14.18 -17.40
N ALA A 83 5.93 -15.50 -17.61
CA ALA A 83 5.06 -16.35 -16.80
C ALA A 83 5.48 -16.37 -15.31
N SER A 84 6.79 -16.41 -15.02
CA SER A 84 7.30 -16.30 -13.66
C SER A 84 6.92 -14.96 -13.02
N THR A 85 6.99 -13.86 -13.78
CA THR A 85 6.58 -12.53 -13.33
C THR A 85 5.09 -12.48 -13.03
N THR A 86 4.27 -12.98 -13.95
CA THR A 86 2.81 -13.07 -13.81
C THR A 86 2.42 -13.80 -12.53
N VAL A 87 2.96 -15.01 -12.32
CA VAL A 87 2.63 -15.84 -11.16
C VAL A 87 3.11 -15.19 -9.86
N LEU A 88 4.35 -14.70 -9.82
CA LEU A 88 4.91 -14.10 -8.60
C LEU A 88 4.17 -12.83 -8.19
N ILE A 89 3.91 -11.91 -9.11
CA ILE A 89 3.19 -10.67 -8.79
C ILE A 89 1.75 -10.96 -8.40
N SER A 90 1.07 -11.88 -9.10
CA SER A 90 -0.30 -12.27 -8.77
C SER A 90 -0.37 -12.92 -7.38
N PHE A 91 0.63 -13.72 -7.03
CA PHE A 91 0.76 -14.28 -5.69
C PHE A 91 0.93 -13.17 -4.63
N LEU A 92 1.79 -12.19 -4.88
CA LEU A 92 2.02 -11.07 -3.95
C LEU A 92 0.79 -10.16 -3.82
N ALA A 93 0.04 -9.93 -4.90
CA ALA A 93 -1.23 -9.21 -4.88
C ALA A 93 -2.30 -9.98 -4.07
N THR A 94 -2.43 -11.29 -4.26
CA THR A 94 -3.33 -12.14 -3.48
C THR A 94 -2.91 -12.19 -2.01
N LEU A 95 -1.60 -12.26 -1.72
CA LEU A 95 -1.07 -12.18 -0.36
C LEU A 95 -1.47 -10.86 0.30
N ASN A 96 -1.41 -9.74 -0.44
CA ASN A 96 -1.90 -8.46 0.07
C ASN A 96 -3.40 -8.50 0.42
N ALA A 97 -4.23 -9.12 -0.42
CA ALA A 97 -5.66 -9.30 -0.12
C ALA A 97 -5.88 -10.15 1.14
N ILE A 98 -5.10 -11.23 1.32
CA ILE A 98 -5.15 -12.08 2.51
C ILE A 98 -4.75 -11.29 3.77
N VAL A 99 -3.71 -10.46 3.70
CA VAL A 99 -3.28 -9.59 4.81
C VAL A 99 -4.37 -8.59 5.17
N VAL A 100 -4.97 -7.92 4.18
CA VAL A 100 -6.07 -6.97 4.41
C VAL A 100 -7.28 -7.66 5.04
N HIS A 101 -7.66 -8.84 4.53
CA HIS A 101 -8.72 -9.65 5.14
C HIS A 101 -8.40 -10.00 6.58
N TYR A 102 -7.19 -10.48 6.87
CA TYR A 102 -6.76 -10.80 8.23
C TYR A 102 -6.92 -9.60 9.16
N ILE A 103 -6.49 -8.42 8.73
CA ILE A 103 -6.61 -7.18 9.50
C ILE A 103 -8.09 -6.83 9.73
N PHE A 104 -8.93 -6.89 8.69
CA PHE A 104 -10.36 -6.65 8.85
C PHE A 104 -11.03 -7.66 9.79
N SER A 105 -10.68 -8.94 9.74
CA SER A 105 -11.17 -9.94 10.69
C SER A 105 -10.77 -9.64 12.13
N LYS A 106 -9.61 -8.99 12.36
CA LYS A 106 -9.17 -8.57 13.69
C LYS A 106 -9.87 -7.31 14.17
N LEU A 107 -10.04 -6.33 13.29
CA LEU A 107 -10.65 -5.04 13.62
C LEU A 107 -12.18 -5.08 13.69
N LEU A 108 -12.81 -6.08 13.05
CA LEU A 108 -14.26 -6.22 12.91
C LEU A 108 -14.70 -7.64 13.31
N PRO A 109 -14.47 -8.09 14.56
CA PRO A 109 -14.69 -9.48 14.98
C PRO A 109 -16.15 -9.94 14.90
N ASN A 110 -17.11 -9.01 14.88
CA ASN A 110 -18.55 -9.32 14.78
C ASN A 110 -19.03 -9.50 13.34
N PHE A 111 -18.20 -9.18 12.35
CA PHE A 111 -18.59 -9.24 10.95
C PHE A 111 -18.47 -10.67 10.42
N SER A 112 -19.44 -11.07 9.59
CA SER A 112 -19.38 -12.37 8.91
C SER A 112 -18.26 -12.41 7.88
N THR A 113 -17.74 -13.61 7.60
CA THR A 113 -16.70 -13.86 6.60
C THR A 113 -17.03 -13.23 5.24
N ILE A 114 -18.30 -13.29 4.80
CA ILE A 114 -18.76 -12.67 3.55
C ILE A 114 -18.59 -11.15 3.58
N LYS A 115 -18.99 -10.48 4.67
CA LYS A 115 -18.83 -9.03 4.80
C LYS A 115 -17.34 -8.65 4.76
N ILE A 116 -16.49 -9.40 5.48
CA ILE A 116 -15.03 -9.19 5.46
C ILE A 116 -14.44 -9.37 4.05
N LEU A 117 -14.83 -10.42 3.33
CA LEU A 117 -14.38 -10.66 1.95
C LEU A 117 -14.84 -9.54 1.00
N ALA A 118 -16.10 -9.08 1.12
CA ALA A 118 -16.60 -7.97 0.33
C ALA A 118 -15.81 -6.67 0.60
N MET A 119 -15.54 -6.35 1.87
CA MET A 119 -14.71 -5.19 2.22
C MET A 119 -13.27 -5.33 1.73
N THR A 120 -12.70 -6.53 1.82
CA THR A 120 -11.36 -6.83 1.28
C THR A 120 -11.32 -6.57 -0.22
N PHE A 121 -12.32 -7.07 -0.96
CA PHE A 121 -12.45 -6.86 -2.38
C PHE A 121 -12.57 -5.37 -2.73
N VAL A 122 -13.40 -4.62 -2.01
CA VAL A 122 -13.52 -3.16 -2.16
C VAL A 122 -12.19 -2.47 -1.90
N ALA A 123 -11.53 -2.75 -0.77
CA ALA A 123 -10.23 -2.20 -0.43
C ALA A 123 -9.15 -2.51 -1.48
N MET A 124 -9.28 -3.65 -2.16
CA MET A 124 -8.38 -4.04 -3.24
C MET A 124 -8.72 -3.46 -4.60
N THR A 125 -9.91 -2.88 -4.77
CA THR A 125 -10.35 -2.34 -6.05
C THR A 125 -10.23 -0.83 -6.10
N VAL A 126 -10.50 -0.11 -5.00
CA VAL A 126 -10.56 1.37 -4.95
C VAL A 126 -9.37 2.05 -5.65
N ALA A 127 -9.66 3.13 -6.38
CA ALA A 127 -8.68 4.05 -6.99
C ALA A 127 -9.14 5.51 -6.80
N ALA A 128 -8.39 6.50 -7.27
CA ALA A 128 -8.88 7.89 -7.29
C ALA A 128 -10.20 8.01 -8.08
N ILE A 129 -11.07 8.96 -7.71
CA ILE A 129 -12.34 9.14 -8.44
C ILE A 129 -12.04 9.61 -9.86
N TYR A 130 -12.51 8.86 -10.85
CA TYR A 130 -12.31 9.17 -12.25
C TYR A 130 -13.23 10.30 -12.69
N ILE A 131 -12.64 11.37 -13.21
CA ILE A 131 -13.33 12.54 -13.74
C ILE A 131 -12.78 12.79 -15.16
N PRO A 132 -13.45 12.28 -16.22
CA PRO A 132 -12.91 12.29 -17.59
C PRO A 132 -12.52 13.68 -18.11
N PHE A 133 -13.26 14.71 -17.71
CA PHE A 133 -13.01 16.10 -18.13
C PHE A 133 -11.91 16.79 -17.33
N PHE A 134 -11.49 16.23 -16.20
CA PHE A 134 -10.38 16.76 -15.40
C PHE A 134 -9.05 16.13 -15.82
N HIS A 135 -9.02 14.80 -15.90
CA HIS A 135 -7.83 14.07 -16.32
C HIS A 135 -8.22 12.75 -16.95
N GLU A 136 -7.56 12.41 -18.05
CA GLU A 136 -7.90 11.23 -18.81
C GLU A 136 -7.33 9.91 -18.23
N SER A 137 -6.49 9.99 -17.18
CA SER A 137 -6.01 8.82 -16.42
C SER A 137 -6.53 8.87 -14.99
N VAL A 138 -6.91 7.71 -14.46
CA VAL A 138 -7.29 7.53 -13.05
C VAL A 138 -6.07 7.58 -12.11
N PHE A 139 -4.91 7.15 -12.60
CA PHE A 139 -3.72 6.96 -11.77
C PHE A 139 -2.72 8.10 -11.92
N PHE A 140 -2.39 8.50 -13.15
CA PHE A 140 -1.27 9.41 -13.37
C PHE A 140 -1.58 10.82 -12.86
N GLY A 141 -0.80 11.27 -11.87
CA GLY A 141 -0.95 12.57 -11.21
C GLY A 141 -1.95 12.60 -10.06
N GLN A 142 -2.80 11.58 -9.93
CA GLN A 142 -3.66 11.39 -8.76
C GLN A 142 -3.04 10.41 -7.76
N GLY A 143 -2.41 9.34 -8.25
CA GLY A 143 -2.04 8.18 -7.45
C GLY A 143 -3.23 7.26 -7.19
N SER A 144 -2.98 6.12 -6.56
CA SER A 144 -4.03 5.18 -6.18
C SER A 144 -3.59 4.36 -4.98
N PRO A 145 -4.50 4.01 -4.04
CA PRO A 145 -4.21 3.00 -3.03
C PRO A 145 -3.89 1.65 -3.67
N ASN A 146 -4.41 1.33 -4.87
CA ASN A 146 -4.13 0.10 -5.61
C ASN A 146 -3.34 0.40 -6.88
N VAL A 147 -2.08 -0.04 -6.91
CA VAL A 147 -1.17 0.13 -8.06
C VAL A 147 -0.98 -1.22 -8.73
N TRP A 148 -1.49 -1.35 -9.95
CA TRP A 148 -1.50 -2.63 -10.66
C TRP A 148 -0.36 -2.77 -11.68
N HIS A 149 0.21 -1.67 -12.14
CA HIS A 149 1.23 -1.64 -13.19
C HIS A 149 2.67 -1.61 -12.67
N ASN A 150 2.92 -1.65 -11.36
CA ASN A 150 4.26 -1.56 -10.78
C ASN A 150 4.56 -2.70 -9.82
N SER A 151 5.41 -3.64 -10.25
CA SER A 151 5.67 -4.87 -9.51
C SER A 151 6.35 -4.66 -8.15
N THR A 152 7.26 -3.68 -8.02
CA THR A 152 7.93 -3.40 -6.74
C THR A 152 6.97 -2.80 -5.71
N VAL A 153 6.00 -2.00 -6.16
CA VAL A 153 4.95 -1.46 -5.29
C VAL A 153 4.01 -2.57 -4.84
N ILE A 154 3.58 -3.45 -5.75
CA ILE A 154 2.76 -4.62 -5.40
C ILE A 154 3.50 -5.51 -4.38
N ALA A 155 4.78 -5.79 -4.62
CA ALA A 155 5.59 -6.65 -3.77
C ALA A 155 5.73 -6.11 -2.33
N VAL A 156 6.00 -4.80 -2.18
CA VAL A 156 6.21 -4.21 -0.85
C VAL A 156 4.90 -3.99 -0.09
N LYS A 157 3.76 -3.88 -0.79
CA LYS A 157 2.47 -3.49 -0.22
C LYS A 157 1.94 -4.47 0.83
N ALA A 158 1.93 -5.77 0.54
CA ALA A 158 1.47 -6.80 1.49
C ALA A 158 2.24 -6.72 2.82
N ILE A 159 3.57 -6.65 2.71
CA ILE A 159 4.48 -6.55 3.85
C ILE A 159 4.25 -5.23 4.59
N SER A 160 4.01 -4.14 3.87
CA SER A 160 3.81 -2.81 4.43
C SER A 160 2.56 -2.68 5.31
N VAL A 161 1.42 -3.18 4.82
CA VAL A 161 0.17 -3.13 5.59
C VAL A 161 0.27 -4.02 6.83
N LEU A 162 0.91 -5.19 6.72
CA LEU A 162 1.12 -6.09 7.85
C LEU A 162 2.06 -5.48 8.91
N ILE A 163 3.22 -4.93 8.50
CA ILE A 163 4.15 -4.23 9.40
C ILE A 163 3.42 -3.12 10.13
N PHE A 164 2.67 -2.28 9.40
CA PHE A 164 1.94 -1.18 9.99
C PHE A 164 1.01 -1.68 11.08
N TYR A 165 0.15 -2.66 10.79
CA TYR A 165 -0.78 -3.22 11.76
C TYR A 165 -0.05 -3.80 12.99
N MET A 166 0.97 -4.64 12.76
CA MET A 166 1.72 -5.29 13.84
C MET A 166 2.47 -4.27 14.71
N LEU A 167 3.02 -3.21 14.11
CA LEU A 167 3.75 -2.19 14.83
C LEU A 167 2.82 -1.38 15.73
N ILE A 168 1.65 -0.94 15.22
CA ILE A 168 0.69 -0.21 16.04
C ILE A 168 0.18 -1.08 17.19
N GLU A 169 -0.20 -2.34 16.91
CA GLU A 169 -0.58 -3.31 17.95
C GLU A 169 0.52 -3.51 18.99
N PHE A 170 1.79 -3.56 18.56
CA PHE A 170 2.91 -3.74 19.47
C PHE A 170 3.15 -2.50 20.36
N LEU A 171 3.03 -1.29 19.78
CA LEU A 171 3.27 -0.05 20.51
C LEU A 171 2.14 0.32 21.47
N GLU A 172 0.90 -0.08 21.17
CA GLU A 172 -0.27 0.24 21.99
C GLU A 172 -0.60 -0.85 23.03
N LYS A 173 0.20 -1.92 23.11
CA LYS A 173 0.08 -2.89 24.20
C LYS A 173 0.47 -2.27 25.55
N GLU A 174 -0.46 -2.29 26.49
CA GLU A 174 -0.29 -1.73 27.84
C GLU A 174 0.68 -2.53 28.74
N ASP A 175 0.98 -3.79 28.39
CA ASP A 175 1.83 -4.66 29.19
C ASP A 175 3.31 -4.22 29.17
N GLN A 176 3.88 -3.99 30.35
CA GLN A 176 5.28 -3.61 30.50
C GLN A 176 6.24 -4.77 30.17
N ASN A 177 5.79 -6.02 30.32
CA ASN A 177 6.54 -7.25 29.99
C ASN A 177 6.37 -7.67 28.52
N LEU A 178 6.57 -6.73 27.61
CA LEU A 178 6.53 -6.96 26.17
C LEU A 178 7.53 -8.05 25.76
N SER A 179 7.01 -9.15 25.24
CA SER A 179 7.81 -10.19 24.59
C SER A 179 8.65 -9.58 23.46
N TRP A 180 9.91 -9.98 23.34
CA TRP A 180 10.79 -9.52 22.26
C TRP A 180 10.43 -10.14 20.91
N LYS A 181 9.70 -11.27 20.90
CA LYS A 181 9.40 -12.02 19.67
C LYS A 181 8.67 -11.16 18.63
N PRO A 182 7.55 -10.47 18.95
CA PRO A 182 6.90 -9.58 17.99
C PRO A 182 7.81 -8.45 17.51
N ALA A 183 8.64 -7.88 18.40
CA ALA A 183 9.57 -6.81 18.03
C ALA A 183 10.57 -7.25 16.96
N VAL A 184 11.16 -8.44 17.12
CA VAL A 184 12.10 -8.99 16.12
C VAL A 184 11.38 -9.41 14.85
N THR A 185 10.17 -9.97 14.92
CA THR A 185 9.37 -10.24 13.71
C THR A 185 9.10 -8.95 12.94
N ILE A 186 8.72 -7.86 13.62
CA ILE A 186 8.49 -6.55 12.99
C ILE A 186 9.79 -6.02 12.39
N ALA A 187 10.91 -6.04 13.12
CA ALA A 187 12.21 -5.58 12.63
C ALA A 187 12.68 -6.37 11.39
N ALA A 188 12.49 -7.70 11.39
CA ALA A 188 12.82 -8.56 10.26
C ALA A 188 11.94 -8.25 9.04
N LEU A 189 10.63 -8.10 9.22
CA LEU A 189 9.71 -7.71 8.16
C LEU A 189 10.03 -6.31 7.62
N MET A 190 10.36 -5.35 8.48
CA MET A 190 10.77 -4.00 8.08
C MET A 190 12.07 -4.03 7.28
N THR A 191 13.03 -4.88 7.67
CA THR A 191 14.27 -5.09 6.91
C THR A 191 13.97 -5.67 5.54
N LEU A 192 13.11 -6.70 5.46
CA LEU A 192 12.65 -7.26 4.19
C LEU A 192 11.92 -6.23 3.32
N SER A 193 11.09 -5.38 3.93
CA SER A 193 10.41 -4.28 3.25
C SER A 193 11.43 -3.33 2.62
N VAL A 194 12.46 -2.90 3.36
CA VAL A 194 13.56 -2.06 2.82
C VAL A 194 14.33 -2.74 1.70
N LEU A 195 14.59 -4.06 1.81
CA LEU A 195 15.25 -4.83 0.76
C LEU A 195 14.43 -4.93 -0.54
N VAL A 196 13.10 -4.92 -0.43
CA VAL A 196 12.19 -4.85 -1.59
C VAL A 196 12.10 -3.42 -2.12
N LYS A 197 11.76 -2.47 -1.24
CA LYS A 197 11.68 -1.04 -1.53
C LYS A 197 11.59 -0.23 -0.21
N PRO A 198 12.43 0.82 -0.01
CA PRO A 198 12.45 1.58 1.25
C PRO A 198 11.21 2.47 1.51
N THR A 199 10.19 2.43 0.64
CA THR A 199 9.06 3.38 0.63
C THR A 199 8.24 3.40 1.92
N LEU A 200 7.99 2.25 2.54
CA LEU A 200 7.27 2.22 3.83
C LEU A 200 8.08 2.92 4.92
N MET A 201 9.39 2.66 4.97
CA MET A 201 10.23 3.13 6.05
C MET A 201 10.29 4.65 6.09
N ILE A 202 10.38 5.27 4.91
CA ILE A 202 10.48 6.73 4.78
C ILE A 202 9.22 7.42 5.31
N VAL A 203 8.04 6.83 5.16
CA VAL A 203 6.78 7.43 5.63
C VAL A 203 6.38 6.99 7.03
N LEU A 204 6.69 5.76 7.42
CA LEU A 204 6.31 5.21 8.71
C LEU A 204 7.15 5.77 9.85
N LEU A 205 8.45 5.99 9.62
CA LEU A 205 9.35 6.52 10.66
C LEU A 205 8.90 7.90 11.17
N PRO A 206 8.65 8.93 10.34
CA PRO A 206 8.14 10.21 10.82
C PRO A 206 6.74 10.08 11.43
N ALA A 207 5.89 9.19 10.91
CA ALA A 207 4.54 8.97 11.44
C ALA A 207 4.56 8.41 12.87
N ILE A 208 5.41 7.40 13.12
CA ILE A 208 5.58 6.80 14.44
C ILE A 208 6.28 7.77 15.40
N ALA A 209 7.29 8.50 14.93
CA ALA A 209 7.95 9.52 15.75
C ALA A 209 6.94 10.57 16.23
N LEU A 210 6.11 11.09 15.33
CA LEU A 210 5.05 12.05 15.68
C LEU A 210 4.02 11.43 16.63
N HIS A 211 3.60 10.20 16.37
CA HIS A 211 2.67 9.47 17.25
C HIS A 211 3.20 9.32 18.67
N LEU A 212 4.46 8.90 18.83
CA LEU A 212 5.10 8.74 20.13
C LEU A 212 5.23 10.09 20.88
N VAL A 213 5.57 11.16 20.16
CA VAL A 213 5.68 12.52 20.73
C VAL A 213 4.33 13.04 21.22
N VAL A 214 3.27 12.83 20.43
CA VAL A 214 1.93 13.34 20.75
C VAL A 214 1.24 12.49 21.83
N MET A 215 1.28 11.16 21.71
CA MET A 215 0.49 10.26 22.54
C MET A 215 1.26 9.69 23.74
N HIS A 216 2.59 9.56 23.65
CA HIS A 216 3.42 8.81 24.61
C HIS A 216 4.63 9.60 25.12
N ARG A 217 4.53 10.93 25.22
CA ARG A 217 5.65 11.86 25.50
C ARG A 217 6.55 11.54 26.70
N LYS A 218 6.07 10.77 27.68
CA LYS A 218 6.83 10.41 28.91
C LYS A 218 7.31 8.95 28.94
N ASN A 219 7.00 8.15 27.92
CA ASN A 219 7.25 6.71 27.92
C ASN A 219 8.58 6.35 27.23
N PHE A 220 9.72 6.71 27.84
CA PHE A 220 11.06 6.49 27.28
C PHE A 220 11.34 5.03 26.89
N THR A 221 10.79 4.07 27.62
CA THR A 221 10.90 2.64 27.28
C THR A 221 10.31 2.34 25.91
N LEU A 222 9.18 2.96 25.57
CA LEU A 222 8.55 2.80 24.25
C LEU A 222 9.39 3.42 23.14
N TYR A 223 10.00 4.59 23.37
CA TYR A 223 10.96 5.19 22.43
C TYR A 223 12.14 4.26 22.17
N TRP A 224 12.72 3.68 23.22
CA TRP A 224 13.84 2.76 23.08
C TRP A 224 13.46 1.50 22.29
N LYS A 225 12.30 0.91 22.60
CA LYS A 225 11.77 -0.25 21.85
C LYS A 225 11.53 0.08 20.38
N ALA A 226 10.88 1.21 20.09
CA ALA A 226 10.66 1.66 18.72
C ALA A 226 11.98 1.86 17.98
N THR A 227 12.97 2.49 18.63
CA THR A 227 14.32 2.71 18.10
C THR A 227 15.02 1.40 17.75
N LEU A 228 14.98 0.40 18.62
CA LEU A 228 15.60 -0.91 18.37
C LEU A 228 14.94 -1.65 17.20
N ILE A 229 13.63 -1.54 17.03
CA ILE A 229 12.90 -2.15 15.91
C ILE A 229 13.36 -1.55 14.57
N VAL A 230 13.57 -0.23 14.54
CA VAL A 230 13.91 0.49 13.30
C VAL A 230 15.39 0.54 12.98
N LEU A 231 16.27 0.23 13.95
CA LEU A 231 17.71 0.43 13.81
C LEU A 231 18.31 -0.29 12.60
N ILE A 232 18.10 -1.61 12.48
CA ILE A 232 18.63 -2.41 11.37
C ILE A 232 18.06 -1.94 10.02
N PRO A 233 16.73 -1.79 9.86
CA PRO A 233 16.15 -1.22 8.64
C PRO A 233 16.71 0.16 8.25
N ILE A 234 16.96 1.06 9.23
CA ILE A 234 17.54 2.38 8.98
C ILE A 234 18.97 2.26 8.45
N LEU A 235 19.82 1.46 9.10
CA LEU A 235 21.21 1.28 8.68
C LEU A 235 21.28 0.70 7.26
N LEU A 236 20.43 -0.28 6.96
CA LEU A 236 20.31 -0.84 5.61
C LEU A 236 19.86 0.22 4.60
N MET A 237 18.83 1.01 4.92
CA MET A 237 18.33 2.07 4.05
C MET A 237 19.41 3.13 3.77
N LEU A 238 20.17 3.53 4.79
CA LEU A 238 21.29 4.48 4.64
C LEU A 238 22.39 3.92 3.73
N TYR A 239 22.73 2.63 3.86
CA TYR A 239 23.67 1.94 2.98
C TYR A 239 23.17 1.86 1.53
N GLN A 240 21.88 1.60 1.31
CA GLN A 240 21.29 1.58 -0.03
C GLN A 240 21.31 2.97 -0.68
N PHE A 241 21.02 4.03 0.09
CA PHE A 241 21.09 5.40 -0.42
C PHE A 241 22.53 5.87 -0.66
N SER A 242 23.49 5.46 0.16
CA SER A 242 24.91 5.80 -0.08
C SER A 242 25.44 5.10 -1.33
N SER A 243 25.12 3.81 -1.51
CA SER A 243 25.57 3.04 -2.69
C SER A 243 24.97 3.56 -4.02
N LEU A 244 23.74 4.11 -3.98
CA LEU A 244 23.14 4.83 -5.12
C LEU A 244 23.89 6.10 -5.50
N ASN A 245 24.55 6.74 -4.54
CA ASN A 245 25.25 8.00 -4.73
C ASN A 245 26.74 7.82 -5.03
N THR A 246 27.34 6.63 -4.84
CA THR A 246 28.78 6.40 -5.05
C THR A 246 29.18 6.14 -6.51
N ASP A 247 28.22 5.98 -7.42
CA ASP A 247 28.46 5.90 -8.88
C ASP A 247 28.72 7.28 -9.53
N VAL A 248 29.44 8.16 -8.82
CA VAL A 248 29.73 9.57 -9.18
C VAL A 248 30.54 9.70 -10.49
N GLY A 249 31.11 8.60 -11.00
CA GLY A 249 31.82 8.55 -12.29
C GLY A 249 31.00 8.01 -13.48
N SER A 250 29.76 7.56 -13.28
CA SER A 250 28.94 6.97 -14.34
C SER A 250 27.82 7.93 -14.80
N LYS A 251 27.31 7.74 -16.01
CA LYS A 251 26.21 8.52 -16.63
C LYS A 251 24.87 8.48 -15.85
N GLY A 252 24.84 7.90 -14.65
CA GLY A 252 23.64 7.67 -13.82
C GLY A 252 23.58 8.41 -12.49
N ALA A 253 24.58 9.23 -12.13
CA ALA A 253 24.55 9.99 -10.88
C ALA A 253 23.38 10.98 -10.82
N ARG A 254 22.72 11.02 -9.66
CA ARG A 254 21.48 11.77 -9.43
C ARG A 254 21.68 12.84 -8.37
N VAL A 255 21.07 13.99 -8.58
CA VAL A 255 21.00 15.07 -7.60
C VAL A 255 19.56 15.20 -7.10
N GLN A 256 19.39 15.20 -5.79
CA GLN A 256 18.11 15.47 -5.15
C GLN A 256 17.99 16.97 -4.87
N LYS A 257 16.88 17.58 -5.28
CA LYS A 257 16.56 19.00 -4.99
C LYS A 257 15.24 19.10 -4.24
N ILE A 258 15.15 20.12 -3.37
CA ILE A 258 13.90 20.49 -2.73
C ILE A 258 13.19 21.51 -3.61
N GLU A 259 12.14 21.10 -4.29
CA GLU A 259 11.31 21.95 -5.13
C GLU A 259 9.83 21.63 -4.95
N LEU A 260 9.03 22.66 -4.68
CA LEU A 260 7.62 22.51 -4.36
C LEU A 260 6.80 22.19 -5.61
N LEU A 261 6.21 20.99 -5.61
CA LEU A 261 5.26 20.45 -6.58
C LEU A 261 5.79 20.29 -8.01
N THR A 262 7.11 20.46 -8.25
CA THR A 262 7.71 20.38 -9.59
C THR A 262 7.35 19.07 -10.29
N VAL A 263 7.61 17.92 -9.65
CA VAL A 263 7.33 16.60 -10.22
C VAL A 263 5.83 16.34 -10.31
N TRP A 264 5.05 16.68 -9.28
CA TRP A 264 3.62 16.39 -9.25
C TRP A 264 2.87 17.12 -10.38
N ARG A 265 3.20 18.40 -10.64
CA ARG A 265 2.58 19.21 -11.70
C ARG A 265 2.81 18.67 -13.11
N MET A 266 3.80 17.79 -13.32
CA MET A 266 4.02 17.14 -14.61
C MET A 266 2.92 16.15 -14.97
N PHE A 267 2.22 15.61 -13.97
CA PHE A 267 1.27 14.50 -14.16
C PHE A 267 -0.18 14.90 -13.94
N THR A 268 -0.47 16.12 -13.46
CA THR A 268 -1.84 16.57 -13.21
C THR A 268 -2.04 18.04 -13.56
N PRO A 269 -3.18 18.41 -14.17
CA PRO A 269 -3.56 19.81 -14.39
C PRO A 269 -3.67 20.60 -13.08
N ASN A 270 -4.05 19.95 -11.98
CA ASN A 270 -4.19 20.61 -10.69
C ASN A 270 -3.96 19.64 -9.53
N VAL A 271 -2.88 19.86 -8.78
CA VAL A 271 -2.49 19.02 -7.65
C VAL A 271 -3.56 18.99 -6.55
N ALA A 272 -4.18 20.13 -6.22
CA ALA A 272 -5.18 20.18 -5.16
C ALA A 272 -6.44 19.36 -5.52
N ILE A 273 -6.92 19.49 -6.77
CA ILE A 273 -8.06 18.68 -7.24
C ILE A 273 -7.67 17.18 -7.26
N SER A 274 -6.47 16.84 -7.74
CA SER A 274 -5.94 15.46 -7.68
C SER A 274 -5.97 14.89 -6.27
N ILE A 275 -5.53 15.65 -5.26
CA ILE A 275 -5.55 15.23 -3.86
C ILE A 275 -6.99 15.02 -3.39
N LEU A 276 -7.90 15.96 -3.69
CA LEU A 276 -9.30 15.87 -3.28
C LEU A 276 -10.01 14.65 -3.86
N ILE A 277 -9.88 14.38 -5.16
CA ILE A 277 -10.53 13.23 -5.81
C ILE A 277 -9.91 11.89 -5.41
N THR A 278 -8.65 11.89 -4.97
CA THR A 278 -7.96 10.68 -4.47
C THR A 278 -8.32 10.38 -3.02
N LEU A 279 -8.52 11.41 -2.21
CA LEU A 279 -8.80 11.27 -0.77
C LEU A 279 -10.27 11.52 -0.41
N ALA A 280 -11.19 11.64 -1.36
CA ALA A 280 -12.57 12.06 -1.07
C ALA A 280 -13.26 11.17 -0.02
N PHE A 281 -13.23 9.85 -0.17
CA PHE A 281 -13.77 8.91 0.83
C PHE A 281 -13.07 9.00 2.20
N PRO A 282 -11.73 8.84 2.32
CA PRO A 282 -11.09 8.94 3.62
C PRO A 282 -11.22 10.33 4.25
N LEU A 283 -11.26 11.41 3.46
CA LEU A 283 -11.56 12.76 3.98
C LEU A 283 -12.98 12.85 4.54
N ALA A 284 -13.97 12.22 3.92
CA ALA A 284 -15.32 12.16 4.49
C ALA A 284 -15.32 11.46 5.85
N ILE A 285 -14.57 10.35 6.00
CA ILE A 285 -14.36 9.70 7.31
C ILE A 285 -13.65 10.64 8.28
N LEU A 286 -12.56 11.29 7.87
CA LEU A 286 -11.84 12.26 8.69
C LEU A 286 -12.74 13.40 9.19
N VAL A 287 -13.60 13.95 8.33
CA VAL A 287 -14.47 15.07 8.67
C VAL A 287 -15.68 14.62 9.51
N PHE A 288 -16.38 13.57 9.09
CA PHE A 288 -17.62 13.13 9.75
C PHE A 288 -17.37 12.32 11.03
N ARG A 289 -16.21 11.65 11.14
CA ARG A 289 -15.80 10.82 12.28
C ARG A 289 -14.49 11.32 12.89
N PHE A 290 -14.23 12.64 12.83
CA PHE A 290 -12.97 13.26 13.30
C PHE A 290 -12.50 12.78 14.68
N ARG A 291 -13.40 12.75 15.67
CA ARG A 291 -13.05 12.30 17.03
C ARG A 291 -12.59 10.84 17.04
N ASN A 292 -13.30 9.96 16.33
CA ASN A 292 -12.93 8.55 16.22
C ASN A 292 -11.60 8.39 15.48
N VAL A 293 -11.34 9.18 14.44
CA VAL A 293 -10.10 9.13 13.66
C VAL A 293 -8.89 9.56 14.48
N VAL A 294 -9.00 10.60 15.30
CA VAL A 294 -7.90 11.06 16.17
C VAL A 294 -7.66 10.08 17.34
N GLN A 295 -8.70 9.42 17.84
CA GLN A 295 -8.60 8.45 18.93
C GLN A 295 -8.11 7.08 18.45
N ASP A 296 -8.47 6.67 17.24
CA ASP A 296 -8.04 5.41 16.63
C ASP A 296 -6.57 5.53 16.19
N ARG A 297 -5.74 4.69 16.79
CA ARG A 297 -4.28 4.65 16.60
C ARG A 297 -3.88 4.23 15.20
N PHE A 298 -4.63 3.32 14.59
CA PHE A 298 -4.37 2.91 13.22
C PHE A 298 -4.70 4.03 12.25
N LEU A 299 -5.84 4.70 12.43
CA LEU A 299 -6.25 5.80 11.55
C LEU A 299 -5.35 7.03 11.69
N SER A 300 -5.08 7.48 12.90
CA SER A 300 -4.23 8.64 13.16
C SER A 300 -2.82 8.45 12.59
N VAL A 301 -2.18 7.30 12.84
CA VAL A 301 -0.83 7.03 12.30
C VAL A 301 -0.87 6.79 10.79
N ALA A 302 -1.92 6.19 10.24
CA ALA A 302 -2.07 6.06 8.79
C ALA A 302 -2.14 7.43 8.11
N TRP A 303 -2.88 8.39 8.69
CA TRP A 303 -2.91 9.78 8.22
C TRP A 303 -1.56 10.47 8.33
N PHE A 304 -0.81 10.27 9.41
CA PHE A 304 0.55 10.81 9.52
C PHE A 304 1.50 10.22 8.46
N ALA A 305 1.44 8.91 8.20
CA ALA A 305 2.24 8.26 7.16
C ALA A 305 1.85 8.77 5.76
N MET A 306 0.55 8.94 5.52
CA MET A 306 0.03 9.54 4.30
C MET A 306 0.59 10.95 4.12
N LEU A 307 0.40 11.85 5.10
CA LEU A 307 0.92 13.22 5.02
C LEU A 307 2.45 13.27 4.82
N ALA A 308 3.20 12.40 5.49
CA ALA A 308 4.65 12.30 5.30
C ALA A 308 5.02 11.94 3.84
N GLY A 309 4.36 10.93 3.27
CA GLY A 309 4.53 10.55 1.87
C GLY A 309 4.10 11.65 0.88
N MET A 310 3.02 12.37 1.19
CA MET A 310 2.56 13.50 0.39
C MET A 310 3.57 14.65 0.37
N LEU A 311 4.09 15.02 1.55
CA LEU A 311 5.07 16.09 1.69
C LEU A 311 6.36 15.72 0.96
N GLN A 312 6.82 14.48 1.10
CA GLN A 312 7.97 13.97 0.39
C GLN A 312 7.80 14.07 -1.13
N PHE A 313 6.68 13.58 -1.68
CA PHE A 313 6.40 13.67 -3.11
C PHE A 313 6.21 15.11 -3.58
N SER A 314 5.69 15.98 -2.72
CA SER A 314 5.51 17.41 -3.01
C SER A 314 6.81 18.20 -3.00
N LEU A 315 7.84 17.75 -2.30
CA LEU A 315 9.05 18.54 -2.08
C LEU A 315 10.27 18.00 -2.81
N LEU A 316 10.33 16.71 -3.14
CA LEU A 316 11.54 16.10 -3.69
C LEU A 316 11.47 15.94 -5.21
N ALA A 317 12.48 16.50 -5.90
CA ALA A 317 12.70 16.34 -7.32
C ALA A 317 14.09 15.74 -7.59
N GLU A 318 14.14 14.82 -8.55
CA GLU A 318 15.37 14.15 -8.97
C GLU A 318 15.88 14.75 -10.28
N TYR A 319 17.19 14.97 -10.35
CA TYR A 319 17.87 15.49 -11.54
C TYR A 319 19.03 14.59 -11.94
N LYS A 320 19.27 14.47 -13.24
CA LYS A 320 20.51 13.95 -13.80
C LYS A 320 21.64 14.98 -13.58
N LEU A 321 22.90 14.54 -13.62
CA LEU A 321 24.06 15.44 -13.50
C LEU A 321 24.09 16.57 -14.56
N ASN A 322 23.53 16.34 -15.74
CA ASN A 322 23.45 17.35 -16.81
C ASN A 322 22.36 18.41 -16.56
N GLY A 323 21.60 18.31 -15.48
CA GLY A 323 20.54 19.25 -15.11
C GLY A 323 19.14 18.86 -15.59
N ASP A 324 18.97 17.76 -16.32
CA ASP A 324 17.65 17.29 -16.75
C ASP A 324 16.88 16.70 -15.56
N ILE A 325 15.60 17.05 -15.46
CA ILE A 325 14.71 16.46 -14.46
C ILE A 325 14.39 15.00 -14.82
N ILE A 326 14.40 14.15 -13.81
CA ILE A 326 13.99 12.75 -13.90
C ILE A 326 12.47 12.70 -13.69
N THR A 327 11.75 12.33 -14.75
CA THR A 327 10.28 12.25 -14.78
C THR A 327 9.74 10.94 -14.21
N SER A 328 10.58 10.07 -13.66
CA SER A 328 10.13 8.75 -13.15
C SER A 328 9.35 8.80 -11.82
N ALA A 329 9.18 10.00 -11.23
CA ALA A 329 8.44 10.20 -9.98
C ALA A 329 8.81 9.21 -8.85
N ASN A 330 10.09 8.87 -8.70
CA ASN A 330 10.54 7.80 -7.79
C ASN A 330 10.11 8.02 -6.32
N TRP A 331 9.87 9.26 -5.92
CA TRP A 331 9.42 9.64 -4.58
C TRP A 331 7.91 9.46 -4.32
N ILE A 332 7.11 9.09 -5.33
CA ILE A 332 5.67 8.87 -5.17
C ILE A 332 5.34 7.63 -4.31
N GLY A 333 6.28 6.68 -4.17
CA GLY A 333 6.03 5.41 -3.50
C GLY A 333 5.54 5.53 -2.06
N GLY A 334 6.07 6.51 -1.30
CA GLY A 334 5.61 6.79 0.06
C GLY A 334 4.14 7.23 0.11
N TYR A 335 3.75 8.13 -0.81
CA TYR A 335 2.38 8.57 -0.99
C TYR A 335 1.42 7.38 -1.26
N LEU A 336 1.79 6.48 -2.18
CA LEU A 336 0.97 5.32 -2.56
C LEU A 336 0.76 4.32 -1.41
N ILE A 337 1.80 4.10 -0.59
CA ILE A 337 1.68 3.28 0.63
C ILE A 337 0.80 3.98 1.66
N GLY A 338 0.98 5.28 1.87
CA GLY A 338 0.12 6.10 2.74
C GLY A 338 -1.36 6.03 2.34
N LEU A 339 -1.66 6.14 1.05
CA LEU A 339 -3.01 5.96 0.50
C LEU A 339 -3.58 4.59 0.86
N THR A 340 -2.80 3.52 0.66
CA THR A 340 -3.23 2.16 1.01
C THR A 340 -3.65 2.09 2.48
N LEU A 341 -2.80 2.57 3.39
CA LEU A 341 -3.07 2.53 4.82
C LEU A 341 -4.35 3.30 5.15
N VAL A 342 -4.45 4.55 4.73
CA VAL A 342 -5.62 5.40 5.03
C VAL A 342 -6.90 4.80 4.47
N PHE A 343 -6.91 4.23 3.27
CA PHE A 343 -8.10 3.57 2.72
C PHE A 343 -8.50 2.32 3.52
N VAL A 344 -7.55 1.43 3.82
CA VAL A 344 -7.84 0.20 4.59
C VAL A 344 -8.48 0.55 5.93
N PHE A 345 -7.85 1.42 6.72
CA PHE A 345 -8.37 1.74 8.05
C PHE A 345 -9.63 2.63 8.01
N SER A 346 -9.81 3.45 6.97
CA SER A 346 -11.06 4.21 6.77
C SER A 346 -12.23 3.32 6.40
N ILE A 347 -12.02 2.26 5.61
CA ILE A 347 -13.04 1.25 5.31
C ILE A 347 -13.45 0.52 6.60
N ALA A 348 -12.48 0.14 7.44
CA ALA A 348 -12.78 -0.50 8.72
C ALA A 348 -13.61 0.42 9.64
N GLU A 349 -13.24 1.70 9.74
CA GLU A 349 -14.01 2.66 10.54
C GLU A 349 -15.41 2.92 9.96
N PHE A 350 -15.53 2.97 8.64
CA PHE A 350 -16.83 3.12 8.00
C PHE A 350 -17.74 1.91 8.30
N ALA A 351 -17.19 0.70 8.26
CA ALA A 351 -17.92 -0.51 8.62
C ALA A 351 -18.42 -0.48 10.08
N ARG A 352 -17.57 -0.06 11.03
CA ARG A 352 -17.99 0.13 12.44
C ARG A 352 -19.10 1.17 12.55
N TRP A 353 -19.02 2.24 11.77
CA TRP A 353 -20.04 3.29 11.79
C TRP A 353 -21.38 2.78 11.23
N LEU A 354 -21.38 1.94 10.19
CA LEU A 354 -22.59 1.29 9.69
C LEU A 354 -23.22 0.35 10.73
N GLU A 355 -22.43 -0.47 11.41
CA GLU A 355 -22.93 -1.36 12.49
C GLU A 355 -23.52 -0.58 13.68
N GLN A 356 -22.89 0.53 14.06
CA GLN A 356 -23.43 1.46 15.07
C GLN A 356 -24.75 2.10 14.62
N ALA A 357 -24.88 2.39 13.33
CA ALA A 357 -26.09 2.98 12.77
C ALA A 357 -27.27 1.98 12.69
N GLU A 358 -27.00 0.70 12.45
CA GLU A 358 -28.03 -0.36 12.46
C GLU A 358 -28.62 -0.61 13.86
N THR A 359 -27.82 -0.41 14.91
CA THR A 359 -28.19 -0.77 16.29
C THR A 359 -28.82 0.36 17.10
N ALA A 360 -28.71 1.61 16.64
CA ALA A 360 -29.21 2.78 17.37
C ALA A 360 -30.09 3.67 16.47
N SER A 361 -31.13 4.28 17.05
CA SER A 361 -31.94 5.29 16.34
C SER A 361 -31.07 6.49 15.99
N GLN A 362 -30.88 6.73 14.69
CA GLN A 362 -30.02 7.79 14.18
C GLN A 362 -30.82 9.04 13.80
N SER A 363 -30.18 10.20 13.93
CA SER A 363 -30.71 11.43 13.36
C SER A 363 -30.54 11.44 11.83
N ARG A 364 -31.46 12.10 11.11
CA ARG A 364 -31.39 12.28 9.65
C ARG A 364 -30.05 12.84 9.16
N VAL A 365 -29.37 13.67 9.97
CA VAL A 365 -28.05 14.23 9.65
C VAL A 365 -26.98 13.13 9.57
N ILE A 366 -27.04 12.13 10.46
CA ILE A 366 -26.11 11.00 10.45
C ILE A 366 -26.36 10.15 9.21
N ASP A 367 -27.61 9.87 8.87
CA ASP A 367 -27.96 9.12 7.65
C ASP A 367 -27.43 9.79 6.38
N ILE A 368 -27.56 11.13 6.27
CA ILE A 368 -27.03 11.88 5.13
C ILE A 368 -25.51 11.75 5.06
N LYS A 369 -24.79 11.85 6.18
CA LYS A 369 -23.33 11.72 6.19
C LYS A 369 -22.89 10.29 5.81
N ILE A 370 -23.61 9.26 6.27
CA ILE A 370 -23.38 7.87 5.85
C ILE A 370 -23.62 7.74 4.34
N TRP A 371 -24.73 8.27 3.82
CA TRP A 371 -25.06 8.24 2.39
C TRP A 371 -23.98 8.90 1.53
N ILE A 372 -23.52 10.10 1.89
CA ILE A 372 -22.41 10.78 1.19
C ILE A 372 -21.17 9.90 1.19
N THR A 373 -20.82 9.33 2.35
CA THR A 373 -19.62 8.49 2.51
C THR A 373 -19.72 7.20 1.68
N SER A 374 -20.90 6.57 1.64
CA SER A 374 -21.20 5.41 0.78
C SER A 374 -21.03 5.73 -0.69
N ILE A 375 -21.57 6.87 -1.15
CA ILE A 375 -21.46 7.32 -2.55
C ILE A 375 -19.98 7.52 -2.91
N LEU A 376 -19.20 8.16 -2.04
CA LEU A 376 -17.77 8.38 -2.29
C LEU A 376 -17.02 7.04 -2.39
N LEU A 377 -17.24 6.10 -1.47
CA LEU A 377 -16.62 4.77 -1.54
C LEU A 377 -17.01 4.03 -2.84
N ALA A 378 -18.27 4.12 -3.23
CA ALA A 378 -18.77 3.53 -4.47
C ALA A 378 -18.09 4.14 -5.71
N LEU A 379 -17.92 5.47 -5.75
CA LEU A 379 -17.20 6.16 -6.82
C LEU A 379 -15.73 5.74 -6.90
N HIS A 380 -15.04 5.62 -5.76
CA HIS A 380 -13.66 5.11 -5.71
C HIS A 380 -13.58 3.66 -6.21
N THR A 381 -14.55 2.82 -5.84
CA THR A 381 -14.61 1.42 -6.26
C THR A 381 -14.88 1.29 -7.76
N TYR A 382 -15.85 2.04 -8.28
CA TYR A 382 -16.15 2.12 -9.71
C TYR A 382 -14.94 2.60 -10.52
N SER A 383 -14.27 3.65 -10.05
CA SER A 383 -13.06 4.18 -10.69
C SER A 383 -11.91 3.18 -10.64
N GLY A 384 -11.87 2.36 -9.60
CA GLY A 384 -10.99 1.20 -9.48
C GLY A 384 -11.19 0.15 -10.57
N PHE A 385 -12.45 -0.23 -10.83
CA PHE A 385 -12.79 -1.09 -11.96
C PHE A 385 -12.43 -0.46 -13.29
N TYR A 386 -12.73 0.84 -13.48
CA TYR A 386 -12.35 1.55 -14.68
C TYR A 386 -10.82 1.57 -14.86
N TYR A 387 -10.06 1.75 -13.79
CA TYR A 387 -8.60 1.71 -13.84
C TYR A 387 -8.07 0.33 -14.26
N ILE A 388 -8.61 -0.75 -13.72
CA ILE A 388 -8.26 -2.12 -14.14
C ILE A 388 -8.64 -2.33 -15.62
N TYR A 389 -9.83 -1.87 -16.02
CA TYR A 389 -10.27 -1.95 -17.42
C TYR A 389 -9.31 -1.20 -18.36
N ASP A 390 -8.91 0.03 -18.02
CA ASP A 390 -7.98 0.86 -18.79
C ASP A 390 -6.63 0.17 -18.99
N LEU A 391 -6.15 -0.54 -17.97
CA LEU A 391 -4.93 -1.37 -18.05
C LEU A 391 -5.09 -2.61 -18.93
N LEU A 392 -6.27 -3.22 -18.97
CA LEU A 392 -6.53 -4.39 -19.82
C LEU A 392 -6.59 -4.03 -21.31
N ILE A 393 -7.13 -2.86 -21.64
CA ILE A 393 -7.24 -2.37 -23.02
C ILE A 393 -6.02 -1.54 -23.47
N ASP A 394 -4.99 -1.45 -22.63
CA ASP A 394 -3.67 -0.91 -22.93
C ASP A 394 -3.65 0.54 -23.45
N ARG A 395 -4.65 1.37 -23.10
CA ARG A 395 -4.77 2.71 -23.69
C ARG A 395 -3.62 3.65 -23.33
N LYS A 396 -2.91 3.42 -22.20
CA LYS A 396 -2.03 4.43 -21.58
C LYS A 396 -0.80 3.95 -20.82
N THR A 397 -0.56 2.64 -20.83
CA THR A 397 0.69 2.06 -20.30
C THR A 397 1.91 2.50 -21.12
N ASP A 398 1.73 2.74 -22.42
CA ASP A 398 2.76 3.16 -23.39
C ASP A 398 3.33 4.56 -23.15
N VAL A 399 2.62 5.44 -22.43
CA VAL A 399 2.81 6.90 -22.59
C VAL A 399 3.86 7.50 -21.65
N ILE A 400 4.28 6.84 -20.55
CA ILE A 400 4.88 7.60 -19.41
C ILE A 400 6.25 7.10 -18.91
N TRP A 401 6.91 6.14 -19.56
CA TRP A 401 8.21 5.63 -19.09
C TRP A 401 9.34 5.63 -20.14
N GLN A 402 9.39 6.67 -20.99
CA GLN A 402 10.63 7.01 -21.72
C GLN A 402 11.53 7.93 -20.90
#